data_AF-A0A931K5G9-F1
#
_entry.id   AF-A0A931K5G9-F1
#
_cell.length_a   1.000
_cell.length_b   1.000
_cell.length_c   1.000
_cell.angle_alpha   90.00
_cell.angle_beta   90.00
_cell.angle_gamma   90.00
#
_symmetry.space_group_name_H-M   'P 1'
#
loop_
_entity.id
_entity.type
_entity.pdbx_description
1 polymer ?
#
loop_
_entity_poly.entity_id
_entity_poly.type
_entity_poly.pdbx_seq_one_letter_code
_entity_poly.pdbx_strand_id
1 'polypeptide(L)'
;MARPRQVRLACERPAPMTPEDYAKSLDAAHAVMFRADFECVCFAGDLNRFGLAEEKYELDAFFARIAPTDRKAVERGFLDDAIDVRVRLIGDDGGVRYVRLIGRRRESGAFRGLMFPAGAASAGAMGRIDDETSLARGVDKGEVVAHYQPIVALETGRVAGFEALARWVCPGRGVLSPEDFLDLAEDMKLIGVIGDQVRAFAARDLAAWRAAAPTAPLFVAANATVSELVSPGFAQRLADEVSAAGLRAGSFKLEINETEIMRDPDRAEGVIRDLKSAGIAMALDDFGTGYSSLARLDRFNFDTVKIDRYFVRALAMGENAAKVVESVLQLARHFGMTVVAEGVESEDVAEKLSELGCDFVQGFRYSGAMEPDTAADAALNGVKGRFLRAV
;
A
#
# COMPACT_ATOMS: atom_id res chain seq x y z
N MET A 1 14.92 20.95 -38.41
CA MET A 1 14.75 19.57 -37.92
C MET A 1 13.27 19.22 -37.97
N ALA A 2 12.90 18.21 -38.76
CA ALA A 2 11.51 17.81 -39.02
C ALA A 2 10.95 16.98 -37.85
N ARG A 3 9.68 17.20 -37.49
CA ARG A 3 8.95 16.42 -36.48
C ARG A 3 8.76 14.97 -36.98
N PRO A 4 8.86 13.94 -36.10
CA PRO A 4 8.57 12.58 -36.52
C PRO A 4 7.08 12.40 -36.84
N ARG A 5 6.80 11.67 -37.92
CA ARG A 5 5.45 11.31 -38.39
C ARG A 5 4.70 10.53 -37.30
N GLN A 6 3.47 10.95 -36.98
CA GLN A 6 2.52 10.15 -36.21
C GLN A 6 2.30 8.79 -36.89
N VAL A 7 2.72 7.71 -36.25
CA VAL A 7 2.28 6.36 -36.59
C VAL A 7 0.86 6.21 -36.02
N ARG A 8 -0.15 6.30 -36.87
CA ARG A 8 -1.51 5.87 -36.51
C ARG A 8 -1.51 4.34 -36.56
N LEU A 9 -1.50 3.69 -35.40
CA LEU A 9 -1.86 2.28 -35.29
C LEU A 9 -3.37 2.20 -35.55
N ALA A 10 -3.75 1.60 -36.68
CA ALA A 10 -5.12 1.21 -36.93
C ALA A 10 -5.49 0.11 -35.92
N CYS A 11 -6.38 0.43 -34.99
CA CYS A 11 -6.96 -0.55 -34.07
C CYS A 11 -7.97 -1.38 -34.87
N GLU A 12 -7.50 -2.41 -35.56
CA GLU A 12 -8.38 -3.45 -36.08
C GLU A 12 -8.93 -4.22 -34.89
N ARG A 13 -10.26 -4.24 -34.74
CA ARG A 13 -10.91 -5.07 -33.72
C ARG A 13 -10.55 -6.53 -34.02
N PRO A 14 -9.96 -7.27 -33.08
CA PRO A 14 -9.70 -8.69 -33.29
C PRO A 14 -11.01 -9.43 -33.55
N ALA A 15 -10.94 -10.47 -34.39
CA ALA A 15 -12.08 -11.33 -34.68
C ALA A 15 -12.64 -11.91 -33.37
N PRO A 16 -13.98 -12.09 -33.25
CA PRO A 16 -14.58 -12.67 -32.05
C PRO A 16 -14.01 -14.07 -31.80
N MET A 17 -13.50 -14.30 -30.59
CA MET A 17 -12.94 -15.59 -30.18
C MET A 17 -13.98 -16.72 -30.27
N THR A 18 -13.54 -17.90 -30.71
CA THR A 18 -14.37 -19.10 -30.70
C THR A 18 -14.57 -19.62 -29.26
N PRO A 19 -15.61 -20.40 -28.96
CA PRO A 19 -15.82 -20.99 -27.62
C PRO A 19 -14.64 -21.86 -27.14
N GLU A 20 -13.92 -22.51 -28.04
CA GLU A 20 -12.71 -23.30 -27.73
C GLU A 20 -11.50 -22.41 -27.43
N ASP A 21 -11.34 -21.30 -28.15
CA ASP A 21 -10.30 -20.29 -27.86
C ASP A 21 -10.60 -19.56 -26.54
N TYR A 22 -11.87 -19.37 -26.21
CA TYR A 22 -12.32 -18.81 -24.94
C TYR A 22 -12.00 -19.75 -23.76
N ALA A 23 -12.27 -21.05 -23.90
CA ALA A 23 -11.92 -22.04 -22.87
C ALA A 23 -10.39 -22.14 -22.68
N LYS A 24 -9.61 -22.18 -23.77
CA LYS A 24 -8.14 -22.16 -23.70
C LYS A 24 -7.60 -20.86 -23.08
N SER A 25 -8.22 -19.72 -23.38
CA SER A 25 -7.86 -18.43 -22.79
C SER A 25 -8.18 -18.35 -21.29
N LEU A 26 -9.19 -19.07 -20.80
CA LEU A 26 -9.53 -19.13 -19.37
C LEU A 26 -8.55 -20.02 -18.59
N ASP A 27 -8.18 -21.18 -19.15
CA ASP A 27 -7.15 -22.04 -18.58
C ASP A 27 -5.79 -21.34 -18.54
N ALA A 28 -5.42 -20.68 -19.65
CA ALA A 28 -4.18 -19.91 -19.77
C ALA A 28 -4.18 -18.61 -18.95
N ALA A 29 -5.32 -18.12 -18.46
CA ALA A 29 -5.42 -16.97 -17.55
C ALA A 29 -5.55 -17.38 -16.08
N HIS A 30 -5.51 -18.68 -15.78
CA HIS A 30 -5.80 -19.23 -14.47
C HIS A 30 -7.06 -18.61 -13.83
N ALA A 31 -8.08 -18.38 -14.66
CA ALA A 31 -9.34 -17.79 -14.24
C ALA A 31 -10.37 -18.90 -13.99
N VAL A 32 -11.29 -18.66 -13.07
CA VAL A 32 -12.52 -19.43 -12.94
C VAL A 32 -13.68 -18.56 -13.36
N MET A 33 -14.56 -19.08 -14.20
CA MET A 33 -15.79 -18.37 -14.54
C MET A 33 -16.78 -18.53 -13.38
N PHE A 34 -17.46 -17.45 -13.01
CA PHE A 34 -18.55 -17.50 -12.07
C PHE A 34 -19.84 -16.94 -12.67
N ARG A 35 -20.96 -17.52 -12.26
CA ARG A 35 -22.30 -17.02 -12.50
C ARG A 35 -23.01 -16.91 -11.16
N ALA A 36 -23.59 -15.76 -10.88
CA ALA A 36 -24.37 -15.54 -9.66
C ALA A 36 -25.78 -15.06 -10.00
N ASP A 37 -26.75 -15.54 -9.24
CA ASP A 37 -28.10 -15.00 -9.14
C ASP A 37 -28.41 -14.64 -7.68
N PHE A 38 -29.69 -14.49 -7.32
CA PHE A 38 -30.09 -14.13 -5.96
C PHE A 38 -30.04 -15.30 -4.98
N GLU A 39 -29.88 -16.54 -5.47
CA GLU A 39 -29.91 -17.75 -4.65
C GLU A 39 -28.52 -18.37 -4.54
N CYS A 40 -27.76 -18.43 -5.64
CA CYS A 40 -26.50 -19.16 -5.68
C CYS A 40 -25.42 -18.49 -6.53
N VAL A 41 -24.18 -18.91 -6.28
CA VAL A 41 -23.04 -18.71 -7.17
C VAL A 41 -22.53 -20.06 -7.66
N CYS A 42 -22.40 -20.18 -8.98
CA CYS A 42 -21.85 -21.35 -9.65
C CYS A 42 -20.52 -20.99 -10.29
N PHE A 43 -19.55 -21.88 -10.17
CA PHE A 43 -18.22 -21.75 -10.74
C PHE A 43 -17.98 -22.80 -11.83
N ALA A 44 -17.13 -22.46 -12.79
CA ALA A 44 -16.66 -23.38 -13.82
C ALA A 44 -15.15 -23.13 -14.06
N GLY A 45 -14.34 -24.18 -13.86
CA GLY A 45 -12.88 -24.17 -13.97
C GLY A 45 -12.20 -24.86 -12.78
N ASP A 46 -10.87 -24.75 -12.67
CA ASP A 46 -10.12 -25.31 -11.54
C ASP A 46 -10.25 -24.47 -10.26
N LEU A 47 -10.95 -25.03 -9.28
CA LEU A 47 -11.30 -24.40 -8.01
C LEU A 47 -10.31 -24.65 -6.88
N ASN A 48 -9.45 -25.66 -7.01
CA ASN A 48 -8.54 -26.08 -5.95
C ASN A 48 -7.64 -24.94 -5.49
N ARG A 49 -7.16 -24.13 -6.44
CA ARG A 49 -6.31 -22.96 -6.17
C ARG A 49 -7.02 -21.85 -5.37
N PHE A 50 -8.35 -21.80 -5.44
CA PHE A 50 -9.17 -20.85 -4.70
C PHE A 50 -9.64 -21.42 -3.35
N GLY A 51 -9.27 -22.67 -3.04
CA GLY A 51 -9.70 -23.37 -1.82
C GLY A 51 -11.19 -23.64 -1.80
N LEU A 52 -11.84 -23.71 -2.96
CA LEU A 52 -13.26 -24.01 -3.09
C LEU A 52 -13.42 -25.48 -3.48
N ALA A 53 -14.15 -26.25 -2.70
CA ALA A 53 -14.37 -27.68 -2.91
C ALA A 53 -15.58 -27.98 -3.81
N GLU A 54 -16.58 -27.09 -3.82
CA GLU A 54 -17.82 -27.25 -4.59
C GLU A 54 -17.88 -26.29 -5.78
N GLU A 55 -18.51 -26.73 -6.87
CA GLU A 55 -18.78 -25.87 -8.05
C GLU A 55 -20.00 -24.96 -7.86
N LYS A 56 -20.78 -25.15 -6.79
CA LYS A 56 -21.98 -24.36 -6.49
C LYS A 56 -22.05 -24.08 -5.00
N TYR A 57 -22.33 -22.83 -4.64
CA TYR A 57 -22.59 -22.39 -3.27
C TYR A 57 -23.89 -21.58 -3.23
N GLU A 58 -24.61 -21.68 -2.12
CA GLU A 58 -25.63 -20.68 -1.77
C GLU A 58 -24.97 -19.30 -1.65
N LEU A 59 -25.65 -18.26 -2.12
CA LEU A 59 -25.06 -16.92 -2.27
C LEU A 59 -24.54 -16.40 -0.92
N ASP A 60 -25.37 -16.45 0.13
CA ASP A 60 -24.99 -16.02 1.47
C ASP A 60 -23.82 -16.83 2.04
N ALA A 61 -23.76 -18.12 1.74
CA ALA A 61 -22.67 -19.00 2.17
C ALA A 61 -21.35 -18.68 1.44
N PHE A 62 -21.40 -18.26 0.18
CA PHE A 62 -20.23 -17.77 -0.54
C PHE A 62 -19.80 -16.38 -0.04
N PHE A 63 -20.74 -15.46 0.16
CA PHE A 63 -20.43 -14.13 0.73
C PHE A 63 -19.82 -14.22 2.13
N ALA A 64 -20.23 -15.22 2.93
CA ALA A 64 -19.62 -15.49 4.23
C ALA A 64 -18.12 -15.85 4.13
N ARG A 65 -17.68 -16.44 3.01
CA ARG A 65 -16.27 -16.75 2.71
C ARG A 65 -15.47 -15.52 2.29
N ILE A 66 -16.11 -14.42 1.94
CA ILE A 66 -15.42 -13.16 1.64
C ILE A 66 -15.12 -12.45 2.97
N ALA A 67 -13.88 -11.96 3.13
CA ALA A 67 -13.48 -11.24 4.32
C ALA A 67 -14.44 -10.06 4.59
N PRO A 68 -14.87 -9.83 5.85
CA PRO A 68 -15.92 -8.86 6.17
C PRO A 68 -15.69 -7.44 5.64
N THR A 69 -14.44 -6.99 5.58
CA THR A 69 -14.06 -5.67 5.06
C THR A 69 -14.21 -5.53 3.55
N ASP A 70 -14.23 -6.65 2.82
CA ASP A 70 -14.22 -6.68 1.35
C ASP A 70 -15.65 -6.89 0.80
N ARG A 71 -16.58 -7.40 1.64
CA ARG A 71 -17.99 -7.66 1.29
C ARG A 71 -18.72 -6.43 0.75
N LYS A 72 -18.52 -5.26 1.37
CA LYS A 72 -19.19 -4.02 0.93
C LYS A 72 -18.81 -3.62 -0.50
N ALA A 73 -17.58 -3.88 -0.92
CA ALA A 73 -17.12 -3.57 -2.28
C ALA A 73 -17.79 -4.52 -3.29
N VAL A 74 -17.94 -5.80 -2.91
CA VAL A 74 -18.65 -6.80 -3.71
C VAL A 74 -20.13 -6.46 -3.81
N GLU A 75 -20.80 -6.23 -2.68
CA GLU A 75 -22.22 -5.83 -2.62
C GLU A 75 -22.50 -4.62 -3.48
N ARG A 76 -21.64 -3.58 -3.40
CA ARG A 76 -21.74 -2.39 -4.26
C ARG A 76 -21.60 -2.75 -5.74
N GLY A 77 -20.63 -3.57 -6.12
CA GLY A 77 -20.46 -4.01 -7.52
C GLY A 77 -21.65 -4.82 -8.05
N PHE A 78 -22.33 -5.58 -7.19
CA PHE A 78 -23.57 -6.27 -7.56
C PHE A 78 -24.76 -5.31 -7.74
N LEU A 79 -24.82 -4.22 -6.97
CA LEU A 79 -25.82 -3.15 -7.11
C LEU A 79 -25.57 -2.26 -8.34
N ASP A 80 -24.31 -1.99 -8.66
CA ASP A 80 -23.89 -1.14 -9.79
C ASP A 80 -23.87 -1.91 -11.13
N ASP A 81 -24.40 -3.13 -11.15
CA ASP A 81 -24.43 -4.05 -12.31
C ASP A 81 -23.06 -4.40 -12.93
N ALA A 82 -21.97 -4.01 -12.28
CA ALA A 82 -20.59 -4.28 -12.68
C ALA A 82 -19.68 -4.38 -11.44
N ILE A 83 -18.83 -5.40 -11.42
CA ILE A 83 -17.87 -5.66 -10.34
C ILE A 83 -16.47 -5.73 -10.93
N ASP A 84 -15.53 -5.02 -10.32
CA ASP A 84 -14.08 -5.17 -10.50
C ASP A 84 -13.42 -4.87 -9.16
N VAL A 85 -13.32 -5.90 -8.32
CA VAL A 85 -12.86 -5.75 -6.94
C VAL A 85 -11.88 -6.85 -6.58
N ARG A 86 -10.91 -6.51 -5.73
CA ARG A 86 -10.01 -7.47 -5.10
C ARG A 86 -10.54 -7.78 -3.71
N VAL A 87 -10.60 -9.07 -3.38
CA VAL A 87 -11.13 -9.54 -2.10
C VAL A 87 -10.28 -10.66 -1.55
N ARG A 88 -10.29 -10.81 -0.23
CA ARG A 88 -9.80 -12.00 0.45
C ARG A 88 -10.92 -13.03 0.52
N LEU A 89 -10.65 -14.19 -0.05
CA LEU A 89 -11.51 -15.37 -0.06
C LEU A 89 -10.97 -16.39 0.95
N ILE A 90 -11.83 -16.83 1.86
CA ILE A 90 -11.55 -17.90 2.83
C ILE A 90 -11.97 -19.21 2.17
N GLY A 91 -11.00 -20.08 1.92
CA GLY A 91 -11.24 -21.42 1.38
C GLY A 91 -11.88 -22.35 2.41
N ASP A 92 -12.40 -23.47 1.93
CA ASP A 92 -12.96 -24.56 2.75
C ASP A 92 -11.87 -25.24 3.60
N ASP A 93 -10.60 -25.08 3.21
CA ASP A 93 -9.43 -25.45 4.00
C ASP A 93 -9.07 -24.45 5.11
N GLY A 94 -9.85 -23.36 5.25
CA GLY A 94 -9.60 -22.27 6.19
C GLY A 94 -8.50 -21.30 5.76
N GLY A 95 -7.87 -21.52 4.61
CA GLY A 95 -6.82 -20.66 4.07
C GLY A 95 -7.37 -19.40 3.43
N VAL A 96 -6.73 -18.25 3.70
CA VAL A 96 -7.10 -16.96 3.08
C VAL A 96 -6.33 -16.78 1.77
N ARG A 97 -7.03 -16.45 0.70
CA ARG A 97 -6.49 -16.24 -0.65
C ARG A 97 -6.94 -14.91 -1.20
N TYR A 98 -6.06 -14.20 -1.89
CA TYR A 98 -6.42 -12.96 -2.55
C TYR A 98 -6.95 -13.28 -3.95
N VAL A 99 -8.14 -12.77 -4.28
CA VAL A 99 -8.79 -12.99 -5.57
C VAL A 99 -9.31 -11.68 -6.15
N ARG A 100 -9.30 -11.55 -7.48
CA ARG A 100 -9.94 -10.45 -8.20
C ARG A 100 -11.22 -10.97 -8.86
N LEU A 101 -12.34 -10.32 -8.58
CA LEU A 101 -13.64 -10.60 -9.19
C LEU A 101 -13.94 -9.53 -10.23
N ILE A 102 -14.10 -9.93 -11.48
CA ILE A 102 -14.48 -9.04 -12.58
C ILE A 102 -15.76 -9.58 -13.24
N GLY A 103 -16.81 -8.79 -13.35
CA GLY A 103 -18.06 -9.26 -13.95
C GLY A 103 -19.10 -8.18 -14.16
N ARG A 104 -20.19 -8.55 -14.83
CA ARG A 104 -21.33 -7.65 -15.08
C ARG A 104 -22.65 -8.40 -15.07
N ARG A 105 -23.73 -7.69 -14.77
CA ARG A 105 -25.10 -8.18 -14.95
C ARG A 105 -25.43 -8.25 -16.44
N ARG A 106 -26.09 -9.33 -16.85
CA ARG A 106 -26.66 -9.49 -18.19
C ARG A 106 -28.13 -9.09 -18.19
N GLU A 107 -28.68 -8.79 -19.36
CA GLU A 107 -30.12 -8.47 -19.53
C GLU A 107 -31.05 -9.56 -18.98
N SER A 108 -30.58 -10.80 -18.88
CA SER A 108 -31.28 -11.92 -18.26
C SER A 108 -31.30 -11.91 -16.72
N GLY A 109 -30.83 -10.84 -16.06
CA GLY A 109 -30.78 -10.69 -14.60
C GLY A 109 -29.61 -11.40 -13.91
N ALA A 110 -29.02 -12.43 -14.52
CA ALA A 110 -27.88 -13.17 -13.99
C ALA A 110 -26.56 -12.39 -14.11
N PHE A 111 -25.76 -12.43 -13.05
CA PHE A 111 -24.42 -11.86 -13.00
C PHE A 111 -23.41 -12.88 -13.56
N ARG A 112 -22.51 -12.46 -14.44
CA ARG A 112 -21.43 -13.33 -14.97
C ARG A 112 -20.10 -12.62 -14.91
N GLY A 113 -19.08 -13.35 -14.48
CA GLY A 113 -17.74 -12.80 -14.33
C GLY A 113 -16.65 -13.87 -14.28
N LEU A 114 -15.45 -13.40 -14.02
CA LEU A 114 -14.23 -14.16 -13.87
C LEU A 114 -13.63 -13.87 -12.49
N MET A 115 -13.13 -14.93 -11.86
CA MET A 115 -12.36 -14.89 -10.63
C MET A 115 -10.91 -15.27 -10.94
N PHE A 116 -10.00 -14.40 -10.57
CA PHE A 116 -8.56 -14.56 -10.76
C PHE A 116 -7.85 -14.61 -9.41
N PRO A 117 -6.70 -15.28 -9.29
CA PRO A 117 -5.79 -15.04 -8.18
C PRO A 117 -5.32 -13.58 -8.24
N ALA A 118 -5.45 -12.81 -7.16
CA ALA A 118 -4.81 -11.52 -7.07
C ALA A 118 -3.31 -11.77 -6.78
N GLY A 119 -2.45 -11.23 -7.64
CA GLY A 119 -1.03 -11.63 -7.75
C GLY A 119 -0.70 -12.44 -9.01
N ALA A 120 -1.68 -12.76 -9.87
CA ALA A 120 -1.40 -13.28 -11.20
C ALA A 120 -0.82 -12.17 -12.10
N ALA A 121 0.49 -11.96 -11.97
CA ALA A 121 1.38 -12.01 -13.11
C ALA A 121 0.89 -13.10 -14.08
N SER A 122 0.84 -12.75 -15.36
CA SER A 122 0.31 -13.54 -16.47
C SER A 122 0.58 -15.06 -16.31
N ALA A 123 -0.47 -15.83 -16.53
CA ALA A 123 -0.56 -17.22 -16.14
C ALA A 123 0.36 -18.15 -16.98
N GLY A 124 1.02 -19.09 -16.29
CA GLY A 124 2.03 -20.01 -16.82
C GLY A 124 3.48 -19.58 -16.56
N ALA A 125 4.42 -20.54 -16.58
CA ALA A 125 5.86 -20.26 -16.43
C ALA A 125 6.36 -19.19 -17.41
N MET A 126 5.75 -19.10 -18.60
CA MET A 126 6.07 -18.07 -19.60
C MET A 126 5.61 -16.67 -19.17
N GLY A 127 4.41 -16.54 -18.61
CA GLY A 127 3.89 -15.25 -18.16
C GLY A 127 4.58 -14.75 -16.88
N ARG A 128 4.95 -15.67 -15.98
CA ARG A 128 5.84 -15.35 -14.86
C ARG A 128 7.21 -14.85 -15.35
N ILE A 129 7.82 -15.49 -16.36
CA ILE A 129 9.08 -15.03 -16.96
C ILE A 129 8.93 -13.65 -17.62
N ASP A 130 7.80 -13.39 -18.28
CA ASP A 130 7.52 -12.09 -18.90
C ASP A 130 7.37 -10.99 -17.84
N ASP A 131 6.73 -11.29 -16.71
CA ASP A 131 6.58 -10.38 -15.59
C ASP A 131 7.90 -10.18 -14.83
N GLU A 132 8.70 -11.22 -14.62
CA GLU A 132 10.06 -11.14 -14.05
C GLU A 132 10.96 -10.28 -14.95
N THR A 133 10.96 -10.53 -16.25
CA THR A 133 11.75 -9.76 -17.23
C THR A 133 11.30 -8.31 -17.28
N SER A 134 9.99 -8.07 -17.22
CA SER A 134 9.43 -6.72 -17.23
C SER A 134 9.77 -5.96 -15.96
N LEU A 135 9.68 -6.59 -14.79
CA LEU A 135 10.01 -5.97 -13.51
C LEU A 135 11.50 -5.65 -13.42
N ALA A 136 12.39 -6.61 -13.74
CA ALA A 136 13.82 -6.37 -13.77
C ALA A 136 14.18 -5.18 -14.69
N ARG A 137 13.62 -5.18 -15.91
CA ARG A 137 13.82 -4.08 -16.87
C ARG A 137 13.24 -2.76 -16.35
N GLY A 138 12.09 -2.80 -15.69
CA GLY A 138 11.44 -1.62 -15.13
C GLY A 138 12.28 -0.99 -14.02
N VAL A 139 12.80 -1.82 -13.12
CA VAL A 139 13.75 -1.39 -12.07
C VAL A 139 15.01 -0.80 -12.71
N ASP A 140 15.62 -1.46 -13.69
CA ASP A 140 16.82 -0.95 -14.38
C ASP A 140 16.59 0.41 -15.08
N LYS A 141 15.37 0.63 -15.56
CA LYS A 141 14.97 1.88 -16.24
C LYS A 141 14.48 2.98 -15.28
N GLY A 142 14.40 2.70 -13.99
CA GLY A 142 13.83 3.65 -13.01
C GLY A 142 12.32 3.86 -13.19
N GLU A 143 11.60 2.84 -13.67
CA GLU A 143 10.13 2.85 -13.80
C GLU A 143 9.44 2.61 -12.44
N VAL A 144 10.19 2.22 -11.40
CA VAL A 144 9.69 2.17 -10.02
C VAL A 144 9.98 3.51 -9.35
N VAL A 145 8.92 4.25 -9.05
CA VAL A 145 8.96 5.63 -8.55
C VAL A 145 8.28 5.74 -7.19
N ALA A 146 8.48 6.87 -6.51
CA ALA A 146 7.77 7.20 -5.28
C ALA A 146 6.46 7.94 -5.60
N HIS A 147 5.36 7.45 -5.03
CA HIS A 147 4.14 8.23 -4.85
C HIS A 147 4.00 8.57 -3.37
N TYR A 148 3.29 9.65 -3.06
CA TYR A 148 3.32 10.25 -1.73
C TYR A 148 1.94 10.26 -1.11
N GLN A 149 1.77 9.59 0.02
CA GLN A 149 0.55 9.72 0.80
C GLN A 149 0.74 10.81 1.86
N PRO A 150 -0.17 11.79 1.96
CA PRO A 150 0.01 12.92 2.87
C PRO A 150 -0.23 12.51 4.32
N ILE A 151 0.64 13.02 5.19
CA ILE A 151 0.53 12.96 6.64
C ILE A 151 0.18 14.37 7.13
N VAL A 152 -0.90 14.47 7.90
CA VAL A 152 -1.54 15.74 8.28
C VAL A 152 -1.40 15.99 9.76
N ALA A 153 -0.96 17.18 10.15
CA ALA A 153 -1.01 17.63 11.54
C ALA A 153 -2.45 17.86 11.97
N LEU A 154 -2.91 17.16 13.01
CA LEU A 154 -4.27 17.32 13.54
C LEU A 154 -4.51 18.71 14.12
N GLU A 155 -3.50 19.31 14.75
CA GLU A 155 -3.58 20.64 15.34
C GLU A 155 -3.95 21.70 14.29
N THR A 156 -3.30 21.69 13.13
CA THR A 156 -3.44 22.74 12.12
C THR A 156 -4.29 22.32 10.91
N GLY A 157 -4.56 21.02 10.75
CA GLY A 157 -5.17 20.43 9.56
C GLY A 157 -4.32 20.60 8.30
N ARG A 158 -3.01 20.85 8.42
CA ARG A 158 -2.09 21.08 7.28
C ARG A 158 -1.23 19.85 7.05
N VAL A 159 -0.77 19.69 5.82
CA VAL A 159 0.23 18.66 5.48
C VAL A 159 1.49 18.92 6.29
N ALA A 160 1.90 17.94 7.08
CA ALA A 160 3.13 17.93 7.85
C ALA A 160 4.26 17.21 7.11
N GLY A 161 3.89 16.22 6.29
CA GLY A 161 4.83 15.43 5.52
C GLY A 161 4.14 14.41 4.64
N PHE A 162 4.90 13.45 4.12
CA PHE A 162 4.37 12.39 3.28
C PHE A 162 5.03 11.06 3.58
N GLU A 163 4.30 9.97 3.38
CA GLU A 163 4.88 8.63 3.23
C GLU A 163 5.15 8.34 1.76
N ALA A 164 6.38 7.98 1.43
CA ALA A 164 6.81 7.56 0.10
C ALA A 164 6.51 6.07 -0.09
N LEU A 165 5.63 5.79 -1.04
CA LEU A 165 5.14 4.47 -1.38
C LEU A 165 5.55 4.12 -2.80
N ALA A 166 6.17 2.95 -2.98
CA ALA A 166 6.61 2.48 -4.28
C ALA A 166 5.43 2.36 -5.25
N ARG A 167 5.63 2.76 -6.51
CA ARG A 167 4.71 2.54 -7.61
C ARG A 167 5.49 2.17 -8.85
N TRP A 168 5.06 1.13 -9.54
CA TRP A 168 5.68 0.74 -10.80
C TRP A 168 4.88 1.30 -11.97
N VAL A 169 5.46 2.26 -12.69
CA VAL A 169 4.92 2.81 -13.93
C VAL A 169 5.21 1.83 -15.06
N CYS A 170 4.37 0.80 -15.18
CA CYS A 170 4.58 -0.29 -16.11
C CYS A 170 4.03 0.06 -17.52
N PRO A 171 4.89 0.12 -18.56
CA PRO A 171 4.45 0.43 -19.91
C PRO A 171 3.37 -0.54 -20.40
N GLY A 172 2.23 0.00 -20.82
CA GLY A 172 1.08 -0.80 -21.30
C GLY A 172 0.18 -1.37 -20.20
N ARG A 173 0.59 -1.34 -18.92
CA ARG A 173 -0.24 -1.76 -17.77
C ARG A 173 -0.63 -0.61 -16.84
N GLY A 174 -0.02 0.56 -17.00
CA GLY A 174 -0.27 1.72 -16.15
C GLY A 174 0.50 1.65 -14.83
N VAL A 175 0.00 2.36 -13.82
CA VAL A 175 0.65 2.44 -12.50
C VAL A 175 0.19 1.27 -11.62
N LEU A 176 1.13 0.43 -11.21
CA LEU A 176 0.90 -0.74 -10.35
C LEU A 176 1.24 -0.42 -8.89
N SER A 177 0.43 -0.95 -7.96
CA SER A 177 0.65 -0.77 -6.52
C SER A 177 1.69 -1.77 -6.00
N PRO A 178 2.28 -1.55 -4.80
CA PRO A 178 3.23 -2.50 -4.21
C PRO A 178 2.70 -3.93 -4.13
N GLU A 179 1.41 -4.08 -3.80
CA GLU A 179 0.71 -5.37 -3.74
C GLU A 179 0.70 -6.13 -5.09
N ASP A 180 0.97 -5.45 -6.21
CA ASP A 180 1.00 -6.05 -7.55
C ASP A 180 2.37 -6.62 -7.93
N PHE A 181 3.47 -6.17 -7.30
CA PHE A 181 4.83 -6.52 -7.76
C PHE A 181 5.86 -6.78 -6.66
N LEU A 182 5.59 -6.44 -5.39
CA LEU A 182 6.59 -6.64 -4.33
C LEU A 182 6.86 -8.11 -4.04
N ASP A 183 5.85 -8.99 -4.06
CA ASP A 183 6.05 -10.44 -3.88
C ASP A 183 7.01 -10.99 -4.96
N LEU A 184 6.81 -10.54 -6.21
CA LEU A 184 7.70 -10.91 -7.32
C LEU A 184 9.10 -10.30 -7.15
N ALA A 185 9.18 -9.05 -6.71
CA ALA A 185 10.45 -8.40 -6.42
C ALA A 185 11.22 -9.12 -5.30
N GLU A 186 10.53 -9.67 -4.31
CA GLU A 186 11.14 -10.45 -3.22
C GLU A 186 11.73 -11.75 -3.75
N ASP A 187 10.96 -12.52 -4.53
CA ASP A 187 11.44 -13.73 -5.21
C ASP A 187 12.68 -13.46 -6.08
N MET A 188 12.71 -12.30 -6.72
CA MET A 188 13.80 -11.84 -7.58
C MET A 188 14.95 -11.12 -6.83
N LYS A 189 14.83 -10.93 -5.50
CA LYS A 189 15.78 -10.20 -4.66
C LYS A 189 16.01 -8.74 -5.10
N LEU A 190 14.98 -8.10 -5.66
CA LEU A 190 14.98 -6.71 -6.10
C LEU A 190 14.52 -5.71 -5.03
N ILE A 191 14.03 -6.18 -3.87
CA ILE A 191 13.50 -5.32 -2.80
C ILE A 191 14.48 -4.22 -2.39
N GLY A 192 15.75 -4.55 -2.15
CA GLY A 192 16.74 -3.54 -1.76
C GLY A 192 17.03 -2.51 -2.86
N VAL A 193 17.04 -2.92 -4.13
CA VAL A 193 17.25 -2.02 -5.27
C VAL A 193 16.07 -1.07 -5.42
N ILE A 194 14.85 -1.59 -5.32
CA ILE A 194 13.61 -0.80 -5.35
C ILE A 194 13.56 0.17 -4.17
N GLY A 195 13.90 -0.30 -2.97
CA GLY A 195 13.97 0.53 -1.78
C GLY A 195 14.96 1.68 -1.94
N ASP A 196 16.17 1.42 -2.45
CA ASP A 196 17.18 2.45 -2.70
C ASP A 196 16.69 3.48 -3.72
N GLN A 197 16.02 3.05 -4.80
CA GLN A 197 15.42 3.95 -5.79
C GLN A 197 14.33 4.83 -5.18
N VAL A 198 13.38 4.24 -4.45
CA VAL A 198 12.26 4.99 -3.82
C VAL A 198 12.79 5.98 -2.79
N ARG A 199 13.78 5.61 -1.97
CA ARG A 199 14.40 6.52 -0.98
C ARG A 199 15.16 7.67 -1.66
N ALA A 200 15.85 7.40 -2.77
CA ALA A 200 16.51 8.44 -3.55
C ALA A 200 15.50 9.43 -4.18
N PHE A 201 14.38 8.95 -4.73
CA PHE A 201 13.29 9.81 -5.21
C PHE A 201 12.72 10.66 -4.07
N ALA A 202 12.39 10.04 -2.94
CA ALA A 202 11.85 10.70 -1.76
C ALA A 202 12.78 11.81 -1.23
N ALA A 203 14.10 11.57 -1.19
CA ALA A 203 15.06 12.55 -0.71
C ALA A 203 15.14 13.78 -1.64
N ARG A 204 15.17 13.54 -2.95
CA ARG A 204 15.23 14.61 -3.97
C ARG A 204 13.95 15.43 -4.01
N ASP A 205 12.80 14.79 -3.97
CA ASP A 205 11.50 15.46 -3.99
C ASP A 205 11.31 16.30 -2.73
N LEU A 206 11.66 15.76 -1.55
CA LEU A 206 11.64 16.54 -0.31
C LEU A 206 12.57 17.75 -0.37
N ALA A 207 13.77 17.60 -0.91
CA ALA A 207 14.70 18.73 -1.05
C ALA A 207 14.11 19.83 -1.95
N ALA A 208 13.49 19.46 -3.07
CA ALA A 208 12.83 20.39 -3.98
C ALA A 208 11.65 21.12 -3.30
N TRP A 209 10.79 20.40 -2.57
CA TRP A 209 9.66 21.01 -1.87
C TRP A 209 10.10 21.96 -0.76
N ARG A 210 11.16 21.60 -0.02
CA ARG A 210 11.73 22.46 1.03
C ARG A 210 12.41 23.70 0.45
N ALA A 211 13.02 23.62 -0.73
CA ALA A 211 13.54 24.79 -1.41
C ALA A 211 12.43 25.76 -1.83
N ALA A 212 11.27 25.23 -2.24
CA ALA A 212 10.09 26.02 -2.59
C ALA A 212 9.31 26.56 -1.36
N ALA A 213 9.36 25.88 -0.21
CA ALA A 213 8.78 26.32 1.06
C ALA A 213 9.77 26.20 2.24
N PRO A 214 10.77 27.09 2.35
CA PRO A 214 11.86 26.97 3.34
C PRO A 214 11.44 26.95 4.81
N THR A 215 10.29 27.57 5.13
CA THR A 215 9.77 27.66 6.49
C THR A 215 8.83 26.51 6.85
N ALA A 216 8.42 25.68 5.89
CA ALA A 216 7.53 24.56 6.15
C ALA A 216 8.32 23.40 6.81
N PRO A 217 7.84 22.83 7.92
CA PRO A 217 8.50 21.71 8.59
C PRO A 217 8.21 20.37 7.87
N LEU A 218 8.27 20.35 6.54
CA LEU A 218 7.99 19.17 5.73
C LEU A 218 8.99 18.06 5.99
N PHE A 219 8.46 16.85 6.19
CA PHE A 219 9.21 15.60 6.22
C PHE A 219 8.72 14.62 5.16
N VAL A 220 9.55 13.64 4.82
CA VAL A 220 9.13 12.44 4.07
C VAL A 220 9.58 11.21 4.84
N ALA A 221 8.70 10.24 4.95
CA ALA A 221 8.98 8.92 5.50
C ALA A 221 9.05 7.88 4.37
N ALA A 222 9.99 6.95 4.45
CA ALA A 222 10.14 5.88 3.46
C ALA A 222 10.38 4.55 4.17
N ASN A 223 9.81 3.48 3.61
CA ASN A 223 9.88 2.15 4.19
C ASN A 223 11.24 1.48 3.96
N ALA A 224 11.65 0.65 4.92
CA ALA A 224 12.73 -0.31 4.77
C ALA A 224 12.40 -1.62 5.50
N THR A 225 12.74 -2.73 4.88
CA THR A 225 12.73 -4.04 5.54
C THR A 225 13.91 -4.17 6.49
N VAL A 226 13.79 -5.05 7.48
CA VAL A 226 14.91 -5.31 8.40
C VAL A 226 16.08 -6.00 7.71
N SER A 227 15.80 -6.81 6.69
CA SER A 227 16.81 -7.43 5.84
C SER A 227 17.66 -6.39 5.11
N GLU A 228 17.05 -5.30 4.62
CA GLU A 228 17.78 -4.16 4.06
C GLU A 228 18.59 -3.44 5.14
N LEU A 229 17.95 -3.13 6.27
CA LEU A 229 18.55 -2.38 7.38
C LEU A 229 19.88 -3.01 7.83
N VAL A 230 19.90 -4.32 8.04
CA VAL A 230 21.11 -5.03 8.51
C VAL A 230 22.09 -5.37 7.38
N SER A 231 21.76 -5.04 6.13
CA SER A 231 22.63 -5.31 4.98
C SER A 231 23.90 -4.44 5.03
N PRO A 232 25.06 -4.98 4.61
CA PRO A 232 26.30 -4.22 4.61
C PRO A 232 26.19 -2.89 3.84
N GLY A 233 26.59 -1.81 4.49
CA GLY A 233 26.64 -0.47 3.89
C GLY A 233 25.29 0.23 3.72
N PHE A 234 24.17 -0.35 4.16
CA PHE A 234 22.85 0.30 4.07
C PHE A 234 22.84 1.69 4.71
N ALA A 235 23.27 1.78 5.97
CA ALA A 235 23.29 3.04 6.72
C ALA A 235 24.09 4.12 6.00
N GLN A 236 25.28 3.76 5.49
CA GLN A 236 26.14 4.68 4.77
C GLN A 236 25.50 5.14 3.45
N ARG A 237 24.95 4.22 2.65
CA ARG A 237 24.28 4.57 1.38
C ARG A 237 23.13 5.54 1.60
N LEU A 238 22.29 5.27 2.59
CA LEU A 238 21.14 6.13 2.90
C LEU A 238 21.58 7.49 3.45
N ALA A 239 22.58 7.51 4.35
CA ALA A 239 23.15 8.75 4.88
C ALA A 239 23.75 9.62 3.76
N ASP A 240 24.48 9.01 2.82
CA ASP A 240 25.07 9.71 1.68
C ASP A 240 23.99 10.30 0.77
N GLU A 241 22.91 9.58 0.47
CA GLU A 241 21.80 10.10 -0.36
C GLU A 241 21.08 11.27 0.33
N VAL A 242 20.74 11.14 1.62
CA VAL A 242 20.07 12.20 2.40
C VAL A 242 20.98 13.43 2.54
N SER A 243 22.28 13.22 2.74
CA SER A 243 23.27 14.29 2.82
C SER A 243 23.45 15.00 1.46
N ALA A 244 23.54 14.25 0.37
CA ALA A 244 23.66 14.78 -0.99
C ALA A 244 22.44 15.63 -1.39
N ALA A 245 21.25 15.28 -0.89
CA ALA A 245 20.03 16.07 -1.07
C ALA A 245 19.99 17.36 -0.20
N GLY A 246 20.95 17.56 0.71
CA GLY A 246 21.03 18.74 1.57
C GLY A 246 19.88 18.85 2.59
N LEU A 247 19.32 17.70 2.98
CA LEU A 247 18.16 17.66 3.86
C LEU A 247 18.54 18.02 5.30
N ARG A 248 17.60 18.68 6.00
CA ARG A 248 17.77 18.98 7.42
C ARG A 248 17.65 17.70 8.22
N ALA A 249 18.47 17.55 9.26
CA ALA A 249 18.33 16.45 10.21
C ALA A 249 16.89 16.33 10.72
N GLY A 250 16.33 15.12 10.66
CA GLY A 250 14.98 14.77 11.07
C GLY A 250 13.91 14.93 9.97
N SER A 251 14.21 15.54 8.83
CA SER A 251 13.21 15.69 7.75
C SER A 251 13.05 14.45 6.88
N PHE A 252 14.06 13.57 6.83
CA PHE A 252 13.92 12.24 6.22
C PHE A 252 13.71 11.22 7.34
N LYS A 253 12.63 10.45 7.25
CA LYS A 253 12.29 9.41 8.22
C LYS A 253 12.39 8.04 7.56
N LEU A 254 12.96 7.07 8.26
CA LEU A 254 12.96 5.67 7.85
C LEU A 254 11.92 4.90 8.68
N GLU A 255 10.97 4.28 8.00
CA GLU A 255 9.92 3.45 8.59
C GLU A 255 10.32 1.98 8.60
N ILE A 256 10.16 1.33 9.75
CA ILE A 256 10.48 -0.08 9.96
C ILE A 256 9.34 -0.74 10.72
N ASN A 257 8.89 -1.90 10.24
CA ASN A 257 7.85 -2.69 10.87
C ASN A 257 8.27 -3.27 12.24
N GLU A 258 7.34 -3.22 13.21
CA GLU A 258 7.51 -3.73 14.57
C GLU A 258 7.92 -5.22 14.63
N THR A 259 7.24 -6.08 13.87
CA THR A 259 7.47 -7.53 13.94
C THR A 259 8.79 -7.90 13.29
N GLU A 260 9.17 -7.20 12.22
CA GLU A 260 10.42 -7.47 11.55
C GLU A 260 11.62 -7.12 12.42
N ILE A 261 11.60 -5.96 13.10
CA ILE A 261 12.79 -5.48 13.84
C ILE A 261 13.13 -6.38 15.02
N MET A 262 12.14 -7.12 15.51
CA MET A 262 12.31 -8.09 16.58
C MET A 262 13.02 -9.38 16.17
N ARG A 263 13.25 -9.61 14.86
CA ARG A 263 14.00 -10.77 14.37
C ARG A 263 15.49 -10.67 14.64
N ASP A 264 16.09 -9.48 14.55
CA ASP A 264 17.52 -9.23 14.83
C ASP A 264 17.73 -7.86 15.52
N PRO A 265 17.30 -7.72 16.80
CA PRO A 265 17.22 -6.44 17.49
C PRO A 265 18.58 -5.81 17.78
N ASP A 266 19.59 -6.60 18.17
CA ASP A 266 20.89 -6.09 18.57
C ASP A 266 21.66 -5.52 17.36
N ARG A 267 21.52 -6.14 16.19
CA ARG A 267 22.12 -5.64 14.95
C ARG A 267 21.37 -4.42 14.42
N ALA A 268 20.04 -4.44 14.50
CA ALA A 268 19.21 -3.30 14.11
C ALA A 268 19.53 -2.05 14.95
N GLU A 269 19.76 -2.19 16.27
CA GLU A 269 20.06 -1.08 17.16
C GLU A 269 21.34 -0.33 16.75
N GLY A 270 22.40 -1.06 16.40
CA GLY A 270 23.65 -0.48 15.91
C GLY A 270 23.43 0.37 14.65
N VAL A 271 22.69 -0.17 13.68
CA VAL A 271 22.37 0.51 12.41
C VAL A 271 21.48 1.74 12.65
N ILE A 272 20.46 1.62 13.50
CA ILE A 272 19.56 2.71 13.86
C ILE A 272 20.34 3.87 14.47
N ARG A 273 21.27 3.58 15.39
CA ARG A 273 22.13 4.61 16.00
C ARG A 273 22.98 5.33 14.95
N ASP A 274 23.53 4.60 13.99
CA ASP A 274 24.36 5.18 12.92
C ASP A 274 23.50 6.08 12.00
N LEU A 275 22.29 5.65 11.64
CA LEU A 275 21.33 6.43 10.86
C LEU A 275 20.89 7.70 11.59
N LYS A 276 20.56 7.60 12.89
CA LYS A 276 20.22 8.76 13.72
C LYS A 276 21.38 9.75 13.83
N SER A 277 22.61 9.25 13.93
CA SER A 277 23.82 10.09 13.96
C SER A 277 24.04 10.83 12.64
N ALA A 278 23.57 10.26 11.52
CA ALA A 278 23.53 10.91 10.22
C ALA A 278 22.33 11.88 10.04
N GLY A 279 21.49 12.04 11.06
CA GLY A 279 20.34 12.96 11.03
C GLY A 279 19.09 12.37 10.37
N ILE A 280 19.01 11.06 10.18
CA ILE A 280 17.81 10.38 9.70
C ILE A 280 16.94 10.02 10.91
N ALA A 281 15.67 10.40 10.89
CA ALA A 281 14.74 10.03 11.95
C ALA A 281 14.23 8.61 11.75
N MET A 282 13.82 7.96 12.83
CA MET A 282 13.31 6.59 12.80
C MET A 282 11.84 6.58 13.18
N ALA A 283 11.04 5.86 12.41
CA ALA A 283 9.64 5.64 12.67
C ALA A 283 9.36 4.13 12.81
N LEU A 284 8.63 3.77 13.86
CA LEU A 284 8.17 2.40 14.08
C LEU A 284 6.78 2.24 13.46
N ASP A 285 6.68 1.32 12.51
CA ASP A 285 5.46 1.05 11.75
C ASP A 285 4.70 -0.18 12.29
N ASP A 286 3.40 -0.25 12.00
CA ASP A 286 2.46 -1.30 12.44
C ASP A 286 2.45 -1.56 13.95
N PHE A 287 2.60 -0.52 14.78
CA PHE A 287 2.70 -0.72 16.22
C PHE A 287 1.40 -1.28 16.82
N GLY A 288 1.56 -2.36 17.59
CA GLY A 288 0.48 -3.06 18.29
C GLY A 288 0.06 -4.36 17.61
N THR A 289 0.60 -4.70 16.44
CA THR A 289 0.36 -6.00 15.79
C THR A 289 1.35 -7.08 16.24
N GLY A 290 2.45 -6.69 16.91
CA GLY A 290 3.52 -7.57 17.36
C GLY A 290 3.69 -7.65 18.88
N TYR A 291 4.77 -8.33 19.30
CA TYR A 291 5.17 -8.46 20.70
C TYR A 291 6.39 -7.58 20.99
N SER A 292 6.26 -6.25 20.93
CA SER A 292 7.33 -5.38 21.42
C SER A 292 7.41 -5.33 22.94
N SER A 293 8.59 -5.66 23.48
CA SER A 293 8.89 -5.30 24.86
C SER A 293 9.14 -3.79 24.95
N LEU A 294 8.48 -3.11 25.87
CA LEU A 294 8.68 -1.67 26.14
C LEU A 294 10.17 -1.31 26.36
N ALA A 295 10.93 -2.21 27.00
CA ALA A 295 12.37 -2.04 27.20
C ALA A 295 13.20 -1.95 25.91
N ARG A 296 12.70 -2.49 24.79
CA ARG A 296 13.38 -2.42 23.48
C ARG A 296 13.01 -1.14 22.72
N LEU A 297 11.78 -0.65 22.87
CA LEU A 297 11.39 0.65 22.31
C LEU A 297 12.27 1.77 22.86
N ASP A 298 12.55 1.74 24.16
CA ASP A 298 13.45 2.68 24.83
C ASP A 298 14.87 2.64 24.23
N ARG A 299 15.41 1.44 23.97
CA ARG A 299 16.75 1.26 23.39
C ARG A 299 16.87 1.76 21.96
N PHE A 300 15.88 1.49 21.10
CA PHE A 300 15.92 1.94 19.71
C PHE A 300 15.77 3.46 19.58
N ASN A 301 15.19 4.12 20.59
CA ASN A 301 15.01 5.57 20.62
C ASN A 301 14.32 6.07 19.34
N PHE A 302 13.18 5.49 18.99
CA PHE A 302 12.39 5.93 17.83
C PHE A 302 11.91 7.37 17.99
N ASP A 303 11.76 8.09 16.88
CA ASP A 303 11.25 9.47 16.86
C ASP A 303 9.72 9.51 16.62
N THR A 304 9.20 8.47 15.98
CA THR A 304 7.78 8.39 15.59
C THR A 304 7.27 6.96 15.78
N VAL A 305 6.00 6.83 16.18
CA VAL A 305 5.28 5.55 16.17
C VAL A 305 4.01 5.70 15.32
N LYS A 306 3.76 4.72 14.44
CA LYS A 306 2.56 4.66 13.61
C LYS A 306 1.57 3.67 14.22
N ILE A 307 0.33 4.10 14.44
CA ILE A 307 -0.77 3.25 14.91
C ILE A 307 -1.43 2.63 13.69
N ASP A 308 -1.40 1.29 13.61
CA ASP A 308 -2.01 0.56 12.50
C ASP A 308 -3.52 0.85 12.35
N ARG A 309 -3.96 0.83 11.10
CA ARG A 309 -5.37 1.07 10.70
C ARG A 309 -6.37 0.18 11.41
N TYR A 310 -5.98 -1.02 11.87
CA TYR A 310 -6.84 -1.90 12.64
C TYR A 310 -7.34 -1.23 13.91
N PHE A 311 -6.45 -0.62 14.69
CA PHE A 311 -6.81 0.06 15.94
C PHE A 311 -7.57 1.36 15.68
N VAL A 312 -7.16 2.10 14.65
CA VAL A 312 -7.84 3.35 14.24
C VAL A 312 -9.27 3.08 13.77
N ARG A 313 -9.51 2.03 12.99
CA ARG A 313 -10.86 1.62 12.60
C ARG A 313 -11.69 1.15 13.80
N ALA A 314 -11.05 0.47 14.74
CA ALA A 314 -11.74 -0.03 15.92
C ALA A 314 -12.16 1.12 16.87
N LEU A 315 -11.53 2.30 16.83
CA LEU A 315 -12.02 3.50 17.52
C LEU A 315 -13.47 3.85 17.16
N ALA A 316 -13.84 3.64 15.88
CA ALA A 316 -15.22 3.89 15.41
C ALA A 316 -16.22 2.84 15.93
N MET A 317 -15.74 1.71 16.48
CA MET A 317 -16.55 0.55 16.87
C MET A 317 -16.79 0.42 18.39
N GLY A 318 -16.12 1.20 19.24
CA GLY A 318 -16.42 1.26 20.68
C GLY A 318 -15.22 1.37 21.65
N GLU A 319 -15.52 1.39 22.95
CA GLU A 319 -14.59 1.81 24.03
C GLU A 319 -13.30 0.99 24.19
N ASN A 320 -13.30 -0.31 23.89
CA ASN A 320 -12.12 -1.16 24.13
C ASN A 320 -10.95 -0.82 23.19
N ALA A 321 -11.24 -0.44 21.95
CA ALA A 321 -10.21 -0.03 20.98
C ALA A 321 -9.63 1.35 21.32
N ALA A 322 -10.47 2.25 21.87
CA ALA A 322 -10.03 3.55 22.36
C ALA A 322 -8.94 3.41 23.43
N LYS A 323 -9.06 2.43 24.33
CA LYS A 323 -8.04 2.18 25.36
C LYS A 323 -6.67 1.80 24.79
N VAL A 324 -6.62 1.06 23.68
CA VAL A 324 -5.35 0.69 23.04
C VAL A 324 -4.70 1.93 22.46
N VAL A 325 -5.44 2.70 21.65
CA VAL A 325 -4.94 3.96 21.06
C VAL A 325 -4.49 4.94 22.15
N GLU A 326 -5.27 5.12 23.21
CA GLU A 326 -4.90 5.92 24.38
C GLU A 326 -3.60 5.44 25.03
N SER A 327 -3.43 4.13 25.18
CA SER A 327 -2.21 3.55 25.75
C SER A 327 -1.00 3.80 24.86
N VAL A 328 -1.12 3.66 23.54
CA VAL A 328 -0.04 3.97 22.59
C VAL A 328 0.31 5.45 22.65
N LEU A 329 -0.68 6.35 22.67
CA LEU A 329 -0.46 7.79 22.79
C LEU A 329 0.25 8.17 24.11
N GLN A 330 -0.15 7.56 25.23
CA GLN A 330 0.52 7.76 26.51
C GLN A 330 1.97 7.26 26.49
N LEU A 331 2.19 6.09 25.87
CA LEU A 331 3.52 5.51 25.72
C LEU A 331 4.44 6.40 24.88
N ALA A 332 3.94 6.86 23.73
CA ALA A 332 4.66 7.77 22.86
C ALA A 332 5.06 9.06 23.57
N ARG A 333 4.12 9.66 24.32
CA ARG A 333 4.40 10.84 25.16
C ARG A 333 5.49 10.58 26.20
N HIS A 334 5.50 9.40 26.83
CA HIS A 334 6.53 9.05 27.81
C HIS A 334 7.94 8.99 27.21
N PHE A 335 8.06 8.47 25.99
CA PHE A 335 9.34 8.37 25.27
C PHE A 335 9.66 9.59 24.39
N GLY A 336 8.81 10.63 24.39
CA GLY A 336 9.00 11.81 23.55
C GLY A 336 8.83 11.55 22.05
N MET A 337 8.09 10.50 21.67
CA MET A 337 7.79 10.14 20.29
C MET A 337 6.56 10.90 19.78
N THR A 338 6.55 11.27 18.51
CA THR A 338 5.33 11.72 17.82
C THR A 338 4.50 10.52 17.34
N VAL A 339 3.19 10.67 17.23
CA VAL A 339 2.29 9.60 16.78
C VAL A 339 1.63 9.94 15.45
N VAL A 340 1.66 8.98 14.52
CA VAL A 340 0.89 9.01 13.28
C VAL A 340 -0.19 7.94 13.36
N ALA A 341 -1.46 8.30 13.24
CA ALA A 341 -2.55 7.32 13.15
C ALA A 341 -2.92 7.05 11.69
N GLU A 342 -2.93 5.78 11.30
CA GLU A 342 -3.16 5.36 9.91
C GLU A 342 -4.59 4.93 9.61
N GLY A 343 -4.95 4.94 8.33
CA GLY A 343 -6.26 4.45 7.88
C GLY A 343 -7.43 5.31 8.35
N VAL A 344 -7.21 6.61 8.59
CA VAL A 344 -8.27 7.56 8.94
C VAL A 344 -9.17 7.80 7.72
N GLU A 345 -10.43 7.37 7.83
CA GLU A 345 -11.42 7.40 6.73
C GLU A 345 -12.60 8.36 7.00
N SER A 346 -12.84 8.77 8.24
CA SER A 346 -13.94 9.68 8.62
C SER A 346 -13.46 10.87 9.45
N GLU A 347 -14.24 11.95 9.42
CA GLU A 347 -13.99 13.14 10.24
C GLU A 347 -14.12 12.82 11.74
N ASP A 348 -15.15 12.07 12.14
CA ASP A 348 -15.39 11.70 13.53
C ASP A 348 -14.18 10.97 14.17
N VAL A 349 -13.50 10.10 13.40
CA VAL A 349 -12.28 9.43 13.87
C VAL A 349 -11.12 10.41 13.99
N ALA A 350 -10.96 11.34 13.05
CA ALA A 350 -9.94 12.39 13.13
C ALA A 350 -10.15 13.33 14.33
N GLU A 351 -11.40 13.73 14.59
CA GLU A 351 -11.78 14.51 15.77
C GLU A 351 -11.46 13.74 17.05
N LYS A 352 -11.80 12.44 17.10
CA LYS A 352 -11.50 11.63 18.28
C LYS A 352 -9.99 11.50 18.53
N LEU A 353 -9.21 11.27 17.49
CA LEU A 353 -7.74 11.22 17.59
C LEU A 353 -7.17 12.58 18.04
N SER A 354 -7.75 13.68 17.58
CA SER A 354 -7.38 15.04 18.03
C SER A 354 -7.68 15.24 19.52
N GLU A 355 -8.83 14.78 20.03
CA GLU A 355 -9.18 14.86 21.46
C GLU A 355 -8.21 14.05 22.34
N LEU A 356 -7.75 12.90 21.84
CA LEU A 356 -6.81 12.03 22.55
C LEU A 356 -5.36 12.57 22.53
N GLY A 357 -5.12 13.62 21.74
CA GLY A 357 -3.82 14.26 21.59
C GLY A 357 -2.87 13.50 20.66
N CYS A 358 -3.40 12.93 19.57
CA CYS A 358 -2.59 12.41 18.47
C CYS A 358 -2.01 13.57 17.64
N ASP A 359 -0.74 13.47 17.23
CA ASP A 359 -0.05 14.55 16.52
C ASP A 359 -0.45 14.60 15.03
N PHE A 360 -0.41 13.44 14.38
CA PHE A 360 -0.53 13.31 12.93
C PHE A 360 -1.49 12.20 12.51
N VAL A 361 -2.07 12.34 11.32
CA VAL A 361 -2.97 11.36 10.72
C VAL A 361 -2.69 11.15 9.24
N GLN A 362 -2.99 9.94 8.78
CA GLN A 362 -2.89 9.52 7.39
C GLN A 362 -4.07 8.61 7.05
N GLY A 363 -4.61 8.74 5.83
CA GLY A 363 -5.70 7.88 5.37
C GLY A 363 -6.52 8.47 4.23
N PHE A 364 -7.48 7.68 3.73
CA PHE A 364 -8.27 8.05 2.54
C PHE A 364 -9.22 9.23 2.75
N ARG A 365 -9.51 9.63 4.00
CA ARG A 365 -10.19 10.90 4.29
C ARG A 365 -9.47 12.10 3.68
N TYR A 366 -8.15 11.99 3.63
CA TYR A 366 -7.21 13.00 3.18
C TYR A 366 -6.82 12.77 1.72
N SER A 367 -6.10 11.68 1.46
CA SER A 367 -5.77 11.23 0.11
C SER A 367 -5.17 9.83 0.13
N GLY A 368 -5.30 9.12 -1.00
CA GLY A 368 -4.36 8.04 -1.33
C GLY A 368 -3.00 8.59 -1.77
N ALA A 369 -2.05 7.70 -2.07
CA ALA A 369 -0.74 8.07 -2.59
C ALA A 369 -0.87 8.80 -3.94
N MET A 370 -0.29 9.99 -4.04
CA MET A 370 -0.36 10.86 -5.21
C MET A 370 0.98 10.92 -5.94
N GLU A 371 0.93 11.26 -7.23
CA GLU A 371 2.14 11.46 -8.04
C GLU A 371 2.96 12.67 -7.54
N PRO A 372 4.28 12.70 -7.80
CA PRO A 372 5.20 13.72 -7.27
C PRO A 372 4.74 15.17 -7.47
N ASP A 373 4.24 15.52 -8.67
CA ASP A 373 3.78 16.89 -8.98
C ASP A 373 2.55 17.29 -8.16
N THR A 374 1.64 16.34 -7.92
CA THR A 374 0.45 16.58 -7.08
C THR A 374 0.85 16.69 -5.62
N ALA A 375 1.84 15.91 -5.17
CA ALA A 375 2.39 15.99 -3.82
C ALA A 375 3.08 17.33 -3.58
N ALA A 376 3.84 17.82 -4.56
CA ALA A 376 4.47 19.13 -4.53
C ALA A 376 3.44 20.25 -4.35
N ASP A 377 2.35 20.24 -5.13
CA ASP A 377 1.27 21.22 -5.00
C ASP A 377 0.59 21.13 -3.62
N ALA A 378 0.29 19.91 -3.15
CA ALA A 378 -0.30 19.69 -1.83
C ALA A 378 0.63 20.17 -0.69
N ALA A 379 1.94 20.01 -0.83
CA ALA A 379 2.93 20.46 0.14
C ALA A 379 3.00 21.98 0.26
N LEU A 380 2.85 22.69 -0.87
CA LEU A 380 2.96 24.15 -0.94
C LEU A 380 1.65 24.86 -0.62
N ASN A 381 0.54 24.34 -1.16
CA ASN A 381 -0.75 25.03 -1.20
C ASN A 381 -1.82 24.37 -0.33
N GLY A 382 -1.60 23.12 0.09
CA GLY A 382 -2.67 22.28 0.64
C GLY A 382 -3.71 21.92 -0.43
N VAL A 383 -4.75 21.17 -0.03
CA VAL A 383 -5.87 20.78 -0.92
C VAL A 383 -7.16 21.16 -0.23
N LYS A 384 -7.81 22.21 -0.73
CA LYS A 384 -9.04 22.77 -0.14
C LYS A 384 -10.11 21.68 0.05
N GLY A 385 -10.69 21.60 1.26
CA GLY A 385 -11.71 20.61 1.62
C GLY A 385 -11.16 19.23 2.04
N ARG A 386 -9.85 19.02 1.93
CA ARG A 386 -9.13 17.82 2.41
C ARG A 386 -8.08 18.18 3.46
N PHE A 387 -7.38 19.29 3.24
CA PHE A 387 -6.42 19.92 4.13
C PHE A 387 -6.85 21.39 4.31
N LEU A 388 -6.65 21.92 5.52
CA LEU A 388 -7.22 23.15 6.09
C LEU A 388 -8.59 22.90 6.74
N ARG A 389 -8.59 22.77 8.09
CA ARG A 389 -9.81 22.96 8.89
C ARG A 389 -10.39 24.33 8.50
N ALA A 390 -11.68 24.39 8.21
CA ALA A 390 -12.36 25.67 8.14
C ALA A 390 -12.19 26.33 9.52
N VAL A 391 -11.54 27.50 9.55
CA VAL A 391 -11.46 28.34 10.75
C VAL A 391 -12.85 28.85 11.08
#